data_AF-A0A383VE17-F1
#
_entry.id   AF-A0A383VE17-F1
#
_cell.length_a   1.000
_cell.length_b   1.000
_cell.length_c   1.000
_cell.angle_alpha   90.00
_cell.angle_beta   90.00
_cell.angle_gamma   90.00
#
_symmetry.space_group_name_H-M   'P 1'
#
loop_
_entity.id
_entity.type
_entity.pdbx_description
1 polymer ?
#
loop_
_entity_poly.entity_id
_entity_poly.type
_entity_poly.pdbx_seq_one_letter_code
_entity_poly.pdbx_strand_id
1 'polypeptide(L)'
;MFKKLFGGPQKAPGAPGSSQAANQTINAMQSLAEREEQLEKKKLLLEKRINDEMEKARDFTRQKKKSQALMCLKKKKMFEQQLERMDALISRVMEQRSMLEEQQTTIGVLASMQDAAKAQKKTMQEMKIENIDSTLEEIQEVGEQMRVINEAISQPVGGFADMEMDDLEAELAELEAEELDNQLLEPAPVPAAKAPGQALPSVPAGKVAAAPQKTPEELELEALQAEMAL
;
A
#
# COMPACT_ATOMS: atom_id res chain seq x y z
N MET A 1 -18.45 51.03 -39.19
CA MET A 1 -19.14 49.88 -38.56
C MET A 1 -18.23 48.65 -38.43
N PHE A 2 -16.94 48.75 -38.07
CA PHE A 2 -16.08 47.57 -37.82
C PHE A 2 -14.95 47.88 -36.83
N LYS A 3 -15.22 47.75 -35.52
CA LYS A 3 -14.21 47.88 -34.46
C LYS A 3 -14.40 46.87 -33.31
N LYS A 4 -14.81 45.65 -33.65
CA LYS A 4 -14.97 44.52 -32.71
C LYS A 4 -14.40 43.21 -33.27
N LEU A 5 -13.21 43.25 -33.88
CA LEU A 5 -12.53 42.06 -34.42
C LEU A 5 -11.22 41.69 -33.71
N PHE A 6 -10.89 42.32 -32.58
CA PHE A 6 -9.76 41.91 -31.75
C PHE A 6 -10.28 41.54 -30.37
N GLY A 7 -10.47 40.24 -30.16
CA GLY A 7 -10.59 39.66 -28.83
C GLY A 7 -9.34 39.98 -28.03
N GLY A 8 -9.50 40.70 -26.92
CA GLY A 8 -8.47 40.80 -25.90
C GLY A 8 -8.16 39.43 -25.31
N PRO A 9 -7.06 39.29 -24.55
CA PRO A 9 -6.67 38.02 -23.97
C PRO A 9 -7.79 37.55 -23.05
N GLN A 10 -8.47 36.49 -23.46
CA GLN A 10 -9.37 35.74 -22.61
C GLN A 10 -8.49 35.17 -21.51
N LYS A 11 -8.55 35.80 -20.34
CA LYS A 11 -7.92 35.34 -19.11
C LYS A 11 -8.36 33.88 -18.94
N ALA A 12 -7.44 32.95 -19.15
CA ALA A 12 -7.68 31.55 -18.86
C ALA A 12 -8.25 31.48 -17.43
N PRO A 13 -9.30 30.68 -17.17
CA PRO A 13 -9.77 30.47 -15.81
C PRO A 13 -8.54 30.06 -15.00
N GLY A 14 -8.21 30.85 -13.98
CA GLY A 14 -7.00 30.66 -13.20
C GLY A 14 -6.94 29.21 -12.76
N ALA A 15 -5.80 28.56 -13.03
CA ALA A 15 -5.54 27.23 -12.51
C ALA A 15 -5.94 27.25 -11.03
N PRO A 16 -6.83 26.34 -10.57
CA PRO A 16 -7.18 26.29 -9.17
C PRO A 16 -5.87 26.21 -8.39
N GLY A 17 -5.68 27.09 -7.41
CA GLY A 17 -4.50 27.04 -6.55
C GLY A 17 -4.35 25.61 -6.04
N SER A 18 -3.13 25.10 -5.92
CA SER A 18 -2.82 23.72 -5.55
C SER A 18 -3.63 23.21 -4.34
N SER A 19 -3.94 24.11 -3.39
CA SER A 19 -4.80 23.84 -2.23
C SER A 19 -6.28 23.56 -2.56
N GLN A 20 -6.85 24.19 -3.58
CA GLN A 20 -8.24 23.95 -4.00
C GLN A 20 -8.40 22.62 -4.74
N ALA A 21 -7.43 22.24 -5.56
CA ALA A 21 -7.40 20.93 -6.21
C ALA A 21 -7.22 19.79 -5.19
N ALA A 22 -6.30 19.94 -4.23
CA ALA A 22 -6.12 18.96 -3.16
C ALA A 22 -7.40 18.77 -2.30
N ASN A 23 -8.07 19.86 -1.93
CA ASN A 23 -9.35 19.80 -1.22
C ASN A 23 -10.46 19.12 -2.04
N GLN A 24 -10.47 19.29 -3.37
CA GLN A 24 -11.42 18.58 -4.24
C GLN A 24 -11.15 17.07 -4.27
N THR A 25 -9.89 16.66 -4.33
CA THR A 25 -9.48 15.24 -4.26
C THR A 25 -9.92 14.60 -2.94
N ILE A 26 -9.67 15.26 -1.81
CA ILE A 26 -10.09 14.77 -0.48
C ILE A 26 -11.61 14.60 -0.39
N ASN A 27 -12.37 15.61 -0.83
CA ASN A 27 -13.83 15.54 -0.83
C ASN A 27 -14.36 14.43 -1.76
N ALA A 28 -13.71 14.21 -2.91
CA ALA A 28 -14.06 13.13 -3.82
C ALA A 28 -13.79 11.75 -3.21
N MET A 29 -12.66 11.56 -2.52
CA MET A 29 -12.35 10.33 -1.80
C MET A 29 -13.38 10.03 -0.70
N GLN A 30 -13.77 11.03 0.10
CA GLN A 30 -14.84 10.87 1.10
C GLN A 30 -16.19 10.48 0.46
N SER A 31 -16.55 11.16 -0.64
CA SER A 31 -17.78 10.87 -1.38
C SER A 31 -17.81 9.47 -2.00
N LEU A 32 -16.64 8.91 -2.33
CA LEU A 32 -16.48 7.53 -2.80
C LEU A 32 -16.60 6.54 -1.65
N ALA A 33 -15.99 6.81 -0.49
CA ALA A 33 -16.12 5.98 0.71
C ALA A 33 -17.58 5.87 1.19
N GLU A 34 -18.32 6.97 1.20
CA GLU A 34 -19.75 6.95 1.52
C GLU A 34 -20.56 6.11 0.53
N ARG A 35 -20.20 6.14 -0.76
CA ARG A 35 -20.84 5.32 -1.79
C ARG A 35 -20.52 3.84 -1.63
N GLU A 36 -19.28 3.51 -1.33
CA GLU A 36 -18.81 2.16 -1.01
C GLU A 36 -19.66 1.56 0.11
N GLU A 37 -19.78 2.26 1.24
CA GLU A 37 -20.59 1.82 2.39
C GLU A 37 -22.07 1.59 2.00
N GLN A 38 -22.65 2.47 1.16
CA GLN A 38 -24.01 2.30 0.67
C GLN A 38 -24.18 1.09 -0.26
N LEU A 39 -23.18 0.81 -1.10
CA LEU A 39 -23.18 -0.35 -1.99
C LEU A 39 -23.06 -1.64 -1.18
N GLU A 40 -22.21 -1.68 -0.15
CA GLU A 40 -22.09 -2.82 0.76
C GLU A 40 -23.40 -3.10 1.51
N LYS A 41 -24.05 -2.07 2.05
CA LYS A 41 -25.37 -2.22 2.69
C LYS A 41 -26.42 -2.80 1.72
N LYS A 42 -26.39 -2.39 0.45
CA LYS A 42 -27.28 -2.93 -0.60
C LYS A 42 -26.93 -4.39 -0.94
N LYS A 43 -25.64 -4.72 -1.00
CA LYS A 43 -25.13 -6.09 -1.19
C LYS A 43 -25.68 -7.03 -0.11
N LEU A 44 -25.50 -6.67 1.16
CA LEU A 44 -26.01 -7.44 2.31
C LEU A 44 -27.54 -7.65 2.24
N LEU A 45 -28.29 -6.61 1.85
CA LEU A 45 -29.74 -6.73 1.67
C LEU A 45 -30.11 -7.70 0.54
N LEU A 46 -29.36 -7.70 -0.57
CA LEU A 46 -29.57 -8.61 -1.69
C LEU A 46 -29.25 -10.05 -1.29
N GLU A 47 -28.17 -10.29 -0.56
CA GLU A 47 -27.82 -11.62 -0.03
C GLU A 47 -28.92 -12.16 0.88
N LYS A 48 -29.45 -11.33 1.78
CA LYS A 48 -30.60 -11.71 2.61
C LYS A 48 -31.82 -12.07 1.76
N ARG A 49 -32.16 -11.27 0.75
CA ARG A 49 -33.29 -11.55 -0.15
C ARG A 49 -33.09 -12.83 -0.97
N ILE A 50 -31.87 -13.14 -1.38
CA ILE A 50 -31.50 -14.39 -2.05
C ILE A 50 -31.79 -15.58 -1.13
N ASN A 51 -31.36 -15.50 0.12
CA ASN A 51 -31.61 -16.53 1.13
C ASN A 51 -33.11 -16.70 1.42
N ASP A 52 -33.84 -15.61 1.61
CA ASP A 52 -35.29 -15.63 1.83
C ASP A 52 -36.05 -16.30 0.67
N GLU A 53 -35.70 -15.98 -0.59
CA GLU A 53 -36.34 -16.63 -1.75
C GLU A 53 -35.92 -18.10 -1.90
N MET A 54 -34.71 -18.47 -1.48
CA MET A 54 -34.28 -19.88 -1.41
C MET A 54 -35.11 -20.68 -0.40
N GLU A 55 -35.33 -20.14 0.79
CA GLU A 55 -36.15 -20.79 1.82
C GLU A 55 -37.60 -20.97 1.35
N LYS A 56 -38.21 -19.91 0.79
CA LYS A 56 -39.55 -19.99 0.21
C LYS A 56 -39.63 -21.03 -0.91
N ALA A 57 -38.62 -21.11 -1.78
CA ALA A 57 -38.57 -22.12 -2.84
C ALA A 57 -38.52 -23.54 -2.27
N ARG A 58 -37.74 -23.77 -1.20
CA ARG A 58 -37.68 -25.06 -0.49
C ARG A 58 -39.03 -25.42 0.13
N ASP A 59 -39.71 -24.47 0.76
CA ASP A 59 -41.01 -24.70 1.39
C ASP A 59 -42.12 -24.99 0.37
N PHE A 60 -42.18 -24.25 -0.73
CA PHE A 60 -43.12 -24.55 -1.81
C PHE A 60 -42.83 -25.90 -2.47
N THR A 61 -41.57 -26.31 -2.54
CA THR A 61 -41.18 -27.64 -3.02
C THR A 61 -41.69 -28.75 -2.10
N ARG A 62 -41.53 -28.59 -0.77
CA ARG A 62 -42.08 -29.52 0.24
C ARG A 62 -43.61 -29.62 0.16
N GLN A 63 -44.28 -28.50 -0.11
CA GLN A 63 -45.74 -28.44 -0.31
C GLN A 63 -46.19 -28.93 -1.70
N LYS A 64 -45.29 -29.42 -2.55
CA LYS A 64 -45.55 -29.85 -3.94
C LYS A 64 -46.13 -28.74 -4.85
N LYS A 65 -45.90 -27.46 -4.51
CA LYS A 65 -46.38 -26.28 -5.25
C LYS A 65 -45.34 -25.81 -6.27
N LYS A 66 -45.15 -26.60 -7.34
CA LYS A 66 -44.09 -26.40 -8.35
C LYS A 66 -44.03 -25.00 -8.97
N SER A 67 -45.17 -24.43 -9.36
CA SER A 67 -45.22 -23.10 -10.00
C SER A 67 -44.69 -21.99 -9.09
N GLN A 68 -45.04 -22.02 -7.81
CA GLN A 68 -44.60 -21.02 -6.83
C GLN A 68 -43.10 -21.17 -6.52
N ALA A 69 -42.60 -22.40 -6.40
CA ALA A 69 -41.17 -22.65 -6.22
C ALA A 69 -40.35 -22.09 -7.40
N LEU A 70 -40.80 -22.30 -8.64
CA LEU A 70 -40.15 -21.74 -9.83
C LEU A 70 -40.14 -20.21 -9.83
N MET A 71 -41.22 -19.57 -9.37
CA MET A 71 -41.27 -18.10 -9.24
C MET A 71 -40.24 -17.57 -8.24
N CYS A 72 -40.08 -18.23 -7.08
CA CYS A 72 -39.06 -17.88 -6.10
C CYS A 72 -37.64 -18.05 -6.66
N LEU A 73 -37.36 -19.15 -7.36
CA LEU A 73 -36.06 -19.38 -8.00
C LEU A 73 -35.76 -18.33 -9.08
N LYS A 74 -36.77 -17.86 -9.83
CA LYS A 74 -36.61 -16.77 -10.80
C LYS A 74 -36.26 -15.45 -10.11
N LYS A 75 -36.91 -15.11 -9.00
CA LYS A 75 -36.60 -13.92 -8.20
C LYS A 75 -35.19 -13.99 -7.61
N LYS A 76 -34.82 -15.14 -7.03
CA LYS A 76 -33.46 -15.41 -6.57
C LYS A 76 -32.43 -15.09 -7.64
N LYS A 77 -32.58 -15.66 -8.84
CA LYS A 77 -31.64 -15.44 -9.95
C LYS A 77 -31.55 -13.96 -10.37
N MET A 78 -32.67 -13.23 -10.30
CA MET A 78 -32.68 -11.78 -10.54
C MET A 78 -31.92 -11.00 -9.46
N PHE A 79 -31.98 -11.43 -8.19
CA PHE A 79 -31.20 -10.82 -7.11
C PHE A 79 -29.72 -11.18 -7.21
N GLU A 80 -29.36 -12.40 -7.60
CA GLU A 80 -27.97 -12.80 -7.86
C GLU A 80 -27.31 -11.93 -8.95
N GLN A 81 -28.03 -11.66 -10.04
CA GLN A 81 -27.56 -10.72 -11.07
C GLN A 81 -27.44 -9.27 -10.58
N GLN A 82 -28.22 -8.88 -9.57
CA GLN A 82 -28.06 -7.57 -8.95
C GLN A 82 -26.85 -7.56 -8.01
N LEU A 83 -26.61 -8.66 -7.29
CA LEU A 83 -25.48 -8.82 -6.39
C LEU A 83 -24.16 -8.72 -7.15
N GLU A 84 -24.02 -9.46 -8.25
CA GLU A 84 -22.85 -9.40 -9.13
C GLU A 84 -22.57 -7.99 -9.65
N ARG A 85 -23.64 -7.23 -9.97
CA ARG A 85 -23.51 -5.82 -10.34
C ARG A 85 -23.08 -4.93 -9.18
N MET A 86 -23.52 -5.20 -7.95
CA MET A 86 -23.04 -4.46 -6.78
C MET A 86 -21.56 -4.72 -6.53
N ASP A 87 -21.12 -5.99 -6.63
CA ASP A 87 -19.71 -6.36 -6.48
C ASP A 87 -18.83 -5.63 -7.51
N ALA A 88 -19.23 -5.63 -8.78
CA ALA A 88 -18.51 -4.90 -9.83
C ALA A 88 -18.45 -3.39 -9.57
N LEU A 89 -19.52 -2.79 -9.03
CA LEU A 89 -19.52 -1.38 -8.67
C LEU A 89 -18.64 -1.07 -7.47
N ILE A 90 -18.62 -1.94 -6.45
CA ILE A 90 -17.75 -1.82 -5.28
C ILE A 90 -16.29 -1.85 -5.72
N SER A 91 -15.88 -2.85 -6.50
CA SER A 91 -14.51 -2.94 -7.03
C SER A 91 -14.10 -1.68 -7.78
N ARG A 92 -14.97 -1.15 -8.65
CA ARG A 92 -14.70 0.10 -9.37
C ARG A 92 -14.54 1.31 -8.46
N VAL A 93 -15.33 1.41 -7.38
CA VAL A 93 -15.20 2.51 -6.40
C VAL A 93 -13.87 2.39 -5.65
N MET A 94 -13.49 1.18 -5.23
CA MET A 94 -12.22 0.93 -4.56
C MET A 94 -11.01 1.29 -5.45
N GLU A 95 -11.02 0.84 -6.71
CA GLU A 95 -10.00 1.19 -7.71
C GLU A 95 -9.87 2.71 -7.88
N GLN A 96 -11.00 3.43 -7.99
CA GLN A 96 -10.99 4.88 -8.12
C GLN A 96 -10.46 5.59 -6.87
N ARG A 97 -10.76 5.07 -5.68
CA ARG A 97 -10.26 5.64 -4.43
C ARG A 97 -8.74 5.47 -4.34
N SER A 98 -8.23 4.27 -4.61
CA SER A 98 -6.80 3.98 -4.64
C SER A 98 -6.06 4.87 -5.65
N MET A 99 -6.62 5.08 -6.85
CA MET A 99 -6.06 6.00 -7.83
C MET A 99 -5.98 7.45 -7.33
N LEU A 100 -7.01 7.93 -6.61
CA LEU A 100 -6.99 9.29 -6.04
C LEU A 100 -5.98 9.41 -4.89
N GLU A 101 -5.81 8.37 -4.08
CA GLU A 101 -4.79 8.29 -3.02
C GLU A 101 -3.39 8.39 -3.63
N GLU A 102 -3.09 7.60 -4.68
CA GLU A 102 -1.81 7.65 -5.41
C GLU A 102 -1.54 9.04 -6.03
N GLN A 103 -2.57 9.64 -6.63
CA GLN A 103 -2.48 11.00 -7.18
C GLN A 103 -2.20 12.03 -6.09
N GLN A 104 -2.80 11.89 -4.92
CA GLN A 104 -2.59 12.80 -3.79
C GLN A 104 -1.14 12.74 -3.30
N THR A 105 -0.56 11.53 -3.18
CA THR A 105 0.87 11.35 -2.85
C THR A 105 1.77 11.98 -3.91
N THR A 106 1.49 11.74 -5.19
CA THR A 106 2.25 12.33 -6.31
C THR A 106 2.21 13.86 -6.26
N ILE A 107 1.06 14.46 -5.98
CA ILE A 107 0.91 15.91 -5.81
C ILE A 107 1.75 16.42 -4.63
N GLY A 108 1.79 15.69 -3.51
CA GLY A 108 2.61 16.01 -2.36
C GLY A 108 4.11 16.06 -2.69
N VAL A 109 4.61 15.04 -3.39
CA VAL A 109 6.01 14.99 -3.87
C VAL A 109 6.32 16.17 -4.80
N LEU A 110 5.45 16.45 -5.77
CA LEU A 110 5.62 17.57 -6.69
C LEU A 110 5.63 18.92 -5.97
N ALA A 111 4.82 19.10 -4.92
CA ALA A 111 4.83 20.32 -4.12
C ALA A 111 6.18 20.50 -3.39
N SER A 112 6.71 19.44 -2.77
CA SER A 112 8.04 19.44 -2.13
C SER A 112 9.15 19.75 -3.14
N MET A 113 9.10 19.16 -4.34
CA MET A 113 10.05 19.46 -5.42
C MET A 113 9.98 20.93 -5.86
N GLN A 114 8.78 21.50 -5.93
CA GLN A 114 8.59 22.90 -6.27
C GLN A 114 9.23 23.82 -5.21
N ASP A 115 9.07 23.50 -3.94
CA ASP A 115 9.63 24.29 -2.84
C ASP A 115 11.17 24.15 -2.77
N ALA A 116 11.70 22.94 -3.00
CA ALA A 116 13.14 22.73 -3.17
C ALA A 116 13.71 23.57 -4.31
N ALA A 117 13.05 23.59 -5.48
CA ALA A 117 13.47 24.41 -6.62
C ALA A 117 13.43 25.92 -6.32
N LYS A 118 12.43 26.40 -5.57
CA LYS A 118 12.37 27.80 -5.11
C LYS A 118 13.53 28.13 -4.15
N ALA A 119 13.80 27.25 -3.18
CA ALA A 119 14.91 27.41 -2.24
C ALA A 119 16.25 27.45 -3.00
N GLN A 120 16.49 26.50 -3.90
CA GLN A 120 17.67 26.46 -4.74
C GLN A 120 17.83 27.75 -5.57
N LYS A 121 16.75 28.26 -6.17
CA LYS A 121 16.76 29.52 -6.93
C LYS A 121 17.13 30.70 -6.04
N LYS A 122 16.61 30.76 -4.81
CA LYS A 122 16.93 31.81 -3.84
C LYS A 122 18.41 31.75 -3.43
N THR A 123 18.92 30.56 -3.10
CA THR A 123 20.34 30.33 -2.80
C THR A 123 21.22 30.78 -3.97
N MET A 124 20.89 30.43 -5.21
CA MET A 124 21.64 30.88 -6.39
C MET A 124 21.58 32.40 -6.61
N GLN A 125 20.50 33.07 -6.20
CA GLN A 125 20.39 34.53 -6.27
C GLN A 125 21.25 35.20 -5.18
N GLU A 126 21.25 34.67 -3.95
CA GLU A 126 22.08 35.17 -2.85
C GLU A 126 23.57 34.98 -3.16
N MET A 127 23.99 33.82 -3.70
CA MET A 127 25.36 33.59 -4.15
C MET A 127 25.82 34.57 -5.24
N LYS A 128 24.92 35.02 -6.12
CA LYS A 128 25.23 36.02 -7.16
C LYS A 128 25.37 37.45 -6.63
N ILE A 129 24.83 37.74 -5.44
CA ILE A 129 24.79 39.10 -4.88
C ILE A 129 26.02 39.41 -4.04
N GLU A 130 26.60 38.42 -3.33
CA GLU A 130 27.65 38.74 -2.36
C GLU A 130 29.09 38.47 -2.81
N ASN A 131 29.45 37.42 -3.57
CA ASN A 131 30.88 37.18 -3.86
C ASN A 131 31.10 36.18 -5.01
N ILE A 132 30.80 36.51 -6.27
CA ILE A 132 31.14 35.57 -7.36
C ILE A 132 32.65 35.26 -7.38
N ASP A 133 33.50 36.26 -7.16
CA ASP A 133 34.96 36.10 -7.19
C ASP A 133 35.49 35.36 -5.95
N SER A 134 35.03 35.68 -4.74
CA SER A 134 35.47 34.99 -3.51
C SER A 134 34.85 33.60 -3.36
N THR A 135 33.63 33.37 -3.85
CA THR A 135 33.01 32.04 -3.88
C THR A 135 33.62 31.15 -4.97
N LEU A 136 34.12 31.69 -6.07
CA LEU A 136 34.88 30.89 -7.06
C LEU A 136 36.24 30.44 -6.49
N GLU A 137 36.93 31.28 -5.73
CA GLU A 137 38.16 30.91 -5.01
C GLU A 137 37.87 29.84 -3.93
N GLU A 138 36.83 30.02 -3.11
CA GLU A 138 36.42 29.03 -2.09
C GLU A 138 35.88 27.73 -2.71
N ILE A 139 35.18 27.75 -3.86
CA ILE A 139 34.74 26.54 -4.59
C ILE A 139 35.93 25.80 -5.18
N GLN A 140 36.98 26.49 -5.66
CA GLN A 140 38.19 25.83 -6.12
C GLN A 140 38.93 25.17 -4.95
N GLU A 141 39.02 25.83 -3.80
CA GLU A 141 39.65 25.29 -2.59
C GLU A 141 38.86 24.09 -2.00
N VAL A 142 37.53 24.21 -1.90
CA VAL A 142 36.64 23.13 -1.44
C VAL A 142 36.56 22.01 -2.46
N GLY A 143 36.60 22.29 -3.76
CA GLY A 143 36.63 21.29 -4.83
C GLY A 143 37.90 20.44 -4.79
N GLU A 144 39.06 21.06 -4.54
CA GLU A 144 40.32 20.35 -4.33
C GLU A 144 40.28 19.49 -3.06
N GLN A 145 39.70 20.01 -1.96
CA GLN A 145 39.49 19.24 -0.72
C GLN A 145 38.50 18.08 -0.93
N MET A 146 37.40 18.28 -1.65
CA MET A 146 36.39 17.25 -1.92
C MET A 146 36.93 16.16 -2.84
N ARG A 147 37.84 16.51 -3.76
CA ARG A 147 38.57 15.55 -4.59
C ARG A 147 39.58 14.76 -3.77
N VAL A 148 40.33 15.41 -2.87
CA VAL A 148 41.21 14.72 -1.90
C VAL A 148 40.41 13.80 -0.97
N ILE A 149 39.22 14.22 -0.52
CA ILE A 149 38.31 13.42 0.30
C ILE A 149 37.74 12.24 -0.50
N ASN A 150 37.27 12.46 -1.73
CA ASN A 150 36.77 11.37 -2.57
C ASN A 150 37.88 10.39 -2.95
N GLU A 151 39.11 10.85 -3.18
CA GLU A 151 40.25 9.98 -3.47
C GLU A 151 40.73 9.24 -2.20
N ALA A 152 40.63 9.85 -1.03
CA ALA A 152 40.89 9.21 0.27
C ALA A 152 39.78 8.22 0.70
N ILE A 153 38.53 8.44 0.28
CA ILE A 153 37.38 7.56 0.55
C ILE A 153 37.26 6.45 -0.51
N SER A 154 37.63 6.74 -1.77
CA SER A 154 37.60 5.78 -2.87
C SER A 154 38.83 4.89 -2.92
N GLN A 155 39.89 5.19 -2.15
CA GLN A 155 40.85 4.15 -1.78
C GLN A 155 40.11 3.19 -0.85
N PRO A 156 39.86 1.93 -1.27
CA PRO A 156 39.19 0.96 -0.41
C PRO A 156 40.12 0.67 0.76
N VAL A 157 39.84 1.25 1.92
CA VAL A 157 40.43 0.81 3.17
C VAL A 157 39.61 -0.38 3.64
N GLY A 158 40.06 -1.58 3.27
CA GLY A 158 39.68 -2.83 3.91
C GLY A 158 38.54 -3.62 3.27
N GLY A 159 38.90 -4.74 2.64
CA GLY A 159 38.25 -6.04 2.80
C GLY A 159 36.93 -6.34 2.07
N PHE A 160 36.10 -5.35 1.72
CA PHE A 160 34.80 -5.64 1.11
C PHE A 160 34.85 -6.03 -0.38
N ALA A 161 35.96 -5.76 -1.06
CA ALA A 161 36.16 -6.21 -2.44
C ALA A 161 36.68 -7.66 -2.52
N ASP A 162 37.13 -8.23 -1.40
CA ASP A 162 37.71 -9.58 -1.29
C ASP A 162 36.79 -10.54 -0.52
N MET A 163 35.50 -10.24 -0.36
CA MET A 163 34.55 -11.28 0.08
C MET A 163 34.48 -12.33 -1.02
N GLU A 164 35.14 -13.46 -0.79
CA GLU A 164 35.26 -14.56 -1.73
C GLU A 164 33.85 -15.12 -2.01
N MET A 165 33.44 -15.08 -3.27
CA MET A 165 32.12 -15.51 -3.76
C MET A 165 31.71 -16.90 -3.24
N ASP A 166 32.71 -17.76 -2.99
CA ASP A 166 32.54 -19.13 -2.50
C ASP A 166 31.98 -19.20 -1.07
N ASP A 167 32.29 -18.24 -0.19
CA ASP A 167 31.73 -18.17 1.17
C ASP A 167 30.25 -17.73 1.14
N LEU A 168 29.90 -16.81 0.24
CA LEU A 168 28.50 -16.37 0.05
C LEU A 168 27.63 -17.47 -0.57
N GLU A 169 28.20 -18.28 -1.47
CA GLU A 169 27.47 -19.42 -2.05
C GLU A 169 27.23 -20.54 -1.03
N ALA A 170 28.17 -20.77 -0.10
CA ALA A 170 27.97 -21.72 1.00
C ALA A 170 26.87 -21.26 1.97
N GLU A 171 26.82 -19.97 2.30
CA GLU A 171 25.80 -19.39 3.18
C GLU A 171 24.41 -19.40 2.53
N LEU A 172 24.33 -19.17 1.21
CA LEU A 172 23.09 -19.29 0.44
C LEU A 172 22.55 -20.74 0.44
N ALA A 173 23.44 -21.73 0.29
CA ALA A 173 23.06 -23.14 0.29
C ALA A 173 22.52 -23.61 1.67
N GLU A 174 23.01 -23.04 2.77
CA GLU A 174 22.52 -23.33 4.11
C GLU A 174 21.10 -22.77 4.34
N LEU A 175 20.83 -21.55 3.84
CA LEU A 175 19.48 -20.95 3.85
C LEU A 175 18.45 -21.75 3.05
N GLU A 176 18.81 -22.26 1.88
CA GLU A 176 17.92 -23.10 1.06
C GLU A 176 17.61 -24.44 1.74
N ALA A 177 18.58 -25.01 2.47
CA ALA A 177 18.38 -26.25 3.21
C ALA A 177 17.44 -26.06 4.41
N GLU A 178 17.55 -24.94 5.14
CA GLU A 178 16.62 -24.60 6.23
C GLU A 178 15.18 -24.40 5.73
N GLU A 179 14.99 -23.79 4.56
CA GLU A 179 13.64 -23.62 3.98
C GLU A 179 13.02 -24.97 3.58
N LEU A 180 13.83 -25.90 3.07
CA LEU A 180 13.36 -27.24 2.71
C LEU A 180 12.99 -28.07 3.95
N ASP A 181 13.77 -28.00 5.03
CA ASP A 181 13.45 -28.67 6.30
C ASP A 181 12.15 -28.11 6.91
N ASN A 182 11.92 -26.79 6.81
CA ASN A 182 10.66 -26.17 7.21
C ASN A 182 9.45 -26.68 6.39
N GLN A 183 9.63 -26.94 5.09
CA GLN A 183 8.58 -27.54 4.25
C GLN A 183 8.34 -29.03 4.56
N LEU A 184 9.35 -29.78 5.00
CA LEU A 184 9.21 -31.18 5.44
C LEU A 184 8.61 -31.32 6.84
N LEU A 185 8.71 -30.30 7.69
CA LEU A 185 8.07 -30.26 9.01
C LEU A 185 6.55 -30.00 8.95
N GLU A 186 5.97 -29.65 7.79
CA GLU A 186 4.52 -29.58 7.62
C GLU A 186 3.90 -31.00 7.56
N PRO A 187 3.13 -31.45 8.57
CA PRO A 187 2.64 -32.82 8.60
C PRO A 187 1.52 -33.04 7.57
N ALA A 188 1.72 -34.02 6.67
CA ALA A 188 0.67 -34.53 5.80
C ALA A 188 -0.52 -35.07 6.64
N PRO A 189 -1.79 -34.78 6.27
CA PRO A 189 -2.94 -35.20 7.08
C PRO A 189 -3.21 -36.70 6.91
N VAL A 190 -2.94 -37.48 7.95
CA VAL A 190 -3.34 -38.91 8.02
C VAL A 190 -4.63 -39.08 8.85
N PRO A 191 -5.57 -39.99 8.46
CA PRO A 191 -6.90 -40.07 9.05
C PRO A 191 -6.92 -40.72 10.44
N ALA A 192 -7.88 -40.29 11.25
CA ALA A 192 -8.09 -40.73 12.63
C ALA A 192 -8.28 -42.25 12.80
N ALA A 193 -7.52 -42.85 13.72
CA ALA A 193 -7.82 -44.15 14.32
C ALA A 193 -7.69 -44.05 15.86
N LYS A 194 -8.72 -44.53 16.54
CA LYS A 194 -8.94 -44.43 17.99
C LYS A 194 -8.34 -45.64 18.71
N ALA A 195 -7.58 -45.44 19.79
CA ALA A 195 -7.33 -46.47 20.81
C ALA A 195 -7.11 -45.85 22.21
N PRO A 196 -7.52 -46.51 23.31
CA PRO A 196 -7.84 -45.83 24.56
C PRO A 196 -6.82 -46.04 25.70
N GLY A 197 -6.60 -44.96 26.46
CA GLY A 197 -6.41 -44.98 27.92
C GLY A 197 -5.01 -45.31 28.44
N GLN A 198 -4.27 -44.28 28.89
CA GLN A 198 -3.44 -44.35 30.09
C GLN A 198 -3.06 -42.93 30.54
N ALA A 199 -3.32 -42.63 31.82
CA ALA A 199 -3.02 -41.36 32.48
C ALA A 199 -1.84 -41.53 33.42
N LEU A 200 -0.83 -40.66 33.34
CA LEU A 200 0.24 -40.41 34.33
C LEU A 200 0.78 -38.96 34.13
N PRO A 201 1.56 -38.35 35.05
CA PRO A 201 1.12 -37.47 36.15
C PRO A 201 1.67 -36.03 36.04
N SER A 202 1.13 -35.10 36.84
CA SER A 202 1.51 -33.68 36.91
C SER A 202 2.75 -33.41 37.79
N VAL A 203 3.67 -32.55 37.31
CA VAL A 203 4.82 -31.99 38.05
C VAL A 203 5.21 -30.60 37.48
N PRO A 204 5.97 -29.73 38.20
CA PRO A 204 5.52 -28.40 38.60
C PRO A 204 6.13 -27.22 37.82
N ALA A 205 5.58 -26.03 38.08
CA ALA A 205 5.92 -24.74 37.51
C ALA A 205 7.41 -24.38 37.53
N GLY A 206 7.98 -24.13 36.35
CA GLY A 206 9.23 -23.40 36.14
C GLY A 206 8.98 -22.19 35.24
N LYS A 207 9.40 -20.99 35.68
CA LYS A 207 9.34 -19.73 34.93
C LYS A 207 9.97 -19.93 33.54
N VAL A 208 9.20 -19.70 32.49
CA VAL A 208 9.73 -19.58 31.11
C VAL A 208 10.40 -18.21 31.01
N ALA A 209 11.64 -18.22 30.53
CA ALA A 209 12.46 -17.04 30.30
C ALA A 209 11.77 -16.05 29.35
N ALA A 210 12.04 -14.76 29.54
CA ALA A 210 11.52 -13.67 28.73
C ALA A 210 11.91 -13.84 27.25
N ALA A 211 10.99 -13.48 26.35
CA ALA A 211 11.24 -13.36 24.91
C ALA A 211 12.44 -12.41 24.66
N PRO A 212 13.25 -12.64 23.62
CA PRO A 212 14.37 -11.76 23.29
C PRO A 212 13.84 -10.34 23.05
N GLN A 213 14.40 -9.36 23.76
CA GLN A 213 14.11 -7.95 23.49
C GLN A 213 14.77 -7.59 22.16
N LYS A 214 13.98 -7.01 21.24
CA LYS A 214 14.47 -6.51 19.96
C LYS A 214 15.63 -5.55 20.19
N THR A 215 16.66 -5.66 19.36
CA THR A 215 17.81 -4.76 19.43
C THR A 215 17.41 -3.33 19.05
N PRO A 216 18.16 -2.31 19.47
CA PRO A 216 17.87 -0.92 19.08
C PRO A 216 17.77 -0.72 17.57
N GLU A 217 18.55 -1.47 16.79
CA GLU A 217 18.55 -1.42 15.32
C GLU A 217 17.26 -2.00 14.73
N GLU A 218 16.72 -3.09 15.30
CA GLU A 218 15.46 -3.68 14.86
C GLU A 218 14.25 -2.76 15.14
N LEU A 219 14.30 -1.98 16.22
CA LEU A 219 13.26 -1.01 16.55
C LEU A 219 13.28 0.21 15.62
N GLU A 220 14.47 0.64 15.20
CA GLU A 220 14.63 1.74 14.25
C GLU A 220 14.14 1.33 12.85
N LEU A 221 14.44 0.10 12.42
CA LEU A 221 13.93 -0.49 11.18
C LEU A 221 12.40 -0.64 11.19
N GLU A 222 11.82 -1.10 12.31
CA GLU A 222 10.37 -1.23 12.45
C GLU A 222 9.67 0.14 12.46
N ALA A 223 10.30 1.16 13.07
CA ALA A 223 9.80 2.53 13.03
C ALA A 223 9.82 3.11 11.61
N LEU A 224 10.90 2.85 10.85
CA LEU A 224 11.02 3.30 9.47
C LEU A 224 9.99 2.60 8.56
N GLN A 225 9.78 1.30 8.76
CA GLN A 225 8.76 0.53 8.06
C GLN A 225 7.34 1.01 8.41
N ALA A 226 7.09 1.36 9.66
CA ALA A 226 5.82 1.92 10.10
C ALA A 226 5.57 3.33 9.54
N GLU A 227 6.61 4.15 9.36
CA GLU A 227 6.52 5.49 8.78
C GLU A 227 6.30 5.44 7.26
N MET A 228 6.86 4.44 6.57
CA MET A 228 6.62 4.19 5.14
C MET A 228 5.31 3.46 4.84
N ALA A 229 4.68 2.87 5.86
CA ALA A 229 3.36 2.24 5.78
C ALA A 229 2.21 3.25 5.97
N LEU A 230 2.51 4.54 6.06
CA LEU A 230 1.59 5.69 5.98
C LEU A 230 1.73 6.42 4.64
#